data_AF-A0A7S2T3M9-F1
#
_entry.id   AF-A0A7S2T3M9-F1
#
_cell.length_a   1.000
_cell.length_b   1.000
_cell.length_c   1.000
_cell.angle_alpha   90.00
_cell.angle_beta   90.00
_cell.angle_gamma   90.00
#
_symmetry.space_group_name_H-M   'P 1'
#
loop_
_entity.id
_entity.type
_entity.pdbx_description
1 polymer ?
#
loop_
_entity_poly.entity_id
_entity_poly.type
_entity_poly.pdbx_seq_one_letter_code
_entity_poly.pdbx_strand_id
1 'polypeptide(L)'
;PVHCHGKGSATLALFLLGAYQQSMGNYHNLFGETCSANVTFAGDGEDGVTISRLQSAETSAEILQRARYAPGEMREGVASAAKTACGVGGKPSRLLSLVDELLTQSGYLNSTT
;
A
#
# COMPACT_ATOMS: atom_id res chain seq x y z
N PRO A 1 -15.61 20.46 11.61
CA PRO A 1 -14.60 21.24 12.36
C PRO A 1 -13.50 20.29 12.82
N VAL A 2 -12.23 20.67 12.67
CA VAL A 2 -11.07 19.84 13.03
C VAL A 2 -10.19 20.66 13.97
N HIS A 3 -9.58 20.01 14.96
CA HIS A 3 -8.65 20.68 15.87
C HIS A 3 -7.42 21.19 15.12
N CYS A 4 -6.86 22.32 15.55
CA CYS A 4 -5.54 22.74 15.08
C CYS A 4 -4.51 21.71 15.58
N HIS A 5 -3.94 20.96 14.65
CA HIS A 5 -2.86 20.04 14.98
C HIS A 5 -1.53 20.74 14.77
N GLY A 6 -0.63 20.65 15.76
CA GLY A 6 0.70 21.25 15.69
C GLY A 6 1.63 20.51 14.71
N LYS A 7 2.91 20.38 15.04
CA LYS A 7 3.89 19.62 14.23
C LYS A 7 3.72 18.08 14.29
N GLY A 8 2.61 17.57 14.85
CA GLY A 8 2.37 16.14 14.99
C GLY A 8 1.58 15.55 13.82
N SER A 9 1.26 14.25 13.87
CA SER A 9 0.31 13.61 12.95
C SER A 9 -1.10 13.56 13.54
N ALA A 10 -2.12 13.91 12.75
CA ALA A 10 -3.52 13.79 13.13
C ALA A 10 -4.17 12.68 12.30
N THR A 11 -4.79 11.71 12.98
CA THR A 11 -5.53 10.62 12.32
C THR A 11 -7.01 10.98 12.27
N LEU A 12 -7.60 10.86 11.07
CA LEU A 12 -9.04 10.95 10.89
C LEU A 12 -9.64 9.54 10.85
N ALA A 13 -10.74 9.33 11.57
CA ALA A 13 -11.51 8.09 11.54
C ALA A 13 -12.86 8.35 10.85
N LEU A 14 -13.24 7.44 9.96
CA LEU A 14 -14.55 7.43 9.32
C LEU A 14 -15.36 6.27 9.89
N PHE A 15 -16.57 6.57 10.36
CA PHE A 15 -17.47 5.60 10.99
C PHE A 15 -18.66 5.31 10.07
N LEU A 16 -19.38 4.22 10.36
CA LEU A 16 -20.56 3.78 9.61
C LEU A 16 -20.25 3.33 8.16
N LEU A 17 -19.01 2.90 7.90
CA LEU A 17 -18.59 2.36 6.59
C LEU A 17 -18.79 0.85 6.42
N GLY A 18 -19.43 0.17 7.39
CA GLY A 18 -19.58 -1.29 7.41
C GLY A 18 -20.54 -1.87 6.37
N ALA A 19 -21.27 -1.03 5.64
CA ALA A 19 -22.20 -1.45 4.59
C ALA A 19 -21.82 -0.83 3.25
N TYR A 20 -21.87 -1.64 2.19
CA TYR A 20 -21.66 -1.28 0.78
C TYR A 20 -20.28 -0.77 0.37
N GLN A 21 -19.56 -0.04 1.23
CA GLN A 21 -18.32 0.65 0.83
C GLN A 21 -17.22 -0.30 0.39
N GLN A 22 -17.07 -1.44 1.07
CA GLN A 22 -16.06 -2.43 0.72
C GLN A 22 -16.37 -3.12 -0.62
N SER A 23 -17.65 -3.38 -0.93
CA SER A 23 -18.03 -4.12 -2.15
C SER A 23 -18.24 -3.23 -3.39
N MET A 24 -18.51 -1.94 -3.18
CA MET A 24 -18.70 -0.96 -4.25
C MET A 24 -17.45 -0.11 -4.53
N GLY A 25 -16.39 -0.32 -3.76
CA GLY A 25 -15.11 0.30 -3.99
C GLY A 25 -14.60 0.00 -5.40
N ASN A 26 -13.95 0.99 -6.00
CA ASN A 26 -13.21 0.81 -7.24
C ASN A 26 -11.76 1.19 -7.00
N TYR A 27 -10.89 0.68 -7.86
CA TYR A 27 -9.45 0.92 -7.75
C TYR A 27 -9.09 2.17 -8.54
N HIS A 28 -9.76 3.28 -8.24
CA HIS A 28 -9.45 4.59 -8.82
C HIS A 28 -7.98 4.90 -8.55
N ASN A 29 -7.23 5.22 -9.61
CA ASN A 29 -5.78 5.41 -9.57
C ASN A 29 -4.98 4.22 -9.04
N LEU A 30 -5.51 2.99 -9.18
CA LEU A 30 -4.84 1.77 -8.73
C LEU A 30 -4.54 1.77 -7.22
N PHE A 31 -5.33 2.48 -6.42
CA PHE A 31 -5.35 2.24 -4.99
C PHE A 31 -6.09 0.92 -4.74
N GLY A 32 -5.35 -0.07 -4.24
CA GLY A 32 -5.88 -1.38 -3.89
C GLY A 32 -6.59 -1.38 -2.53
N GLU A 33 -6.97 -2.58 -2.09
CA GLU A 33 -7.56 -2.81 -0.77
C GLU A 33 -6.66 -2.25 0.34
N THR A 34 -7.30 -1.64 1.34
CA THR A 34 -6.62 -1.15 2.55
C THR A 34 -6.31 -2.30 3.50
N CYS A 35 -5.36 -2.09 4.42
CA CYS A 35 -5.17 -2.99 5.54
C CYS A 35 -6.46 -3.09 6.37
N SER A 36 -6.83 -4.30 6.79
CA SER A 36 -7.97 -4.54 7.68
C SER A 36 -7.59 -5.50 8.80
N ALA A 37 -8.25 -5.36 9.95
CA ALA A 37 -8.07 -6.25 11.07
C ALA A 37 -9.35 -6.31 11.92
N ASN A 38 -9.54 -7.44 12.59
CA ASN A 38 -10.60 -7.60 13.57
C ASN A 38 -10.06 -7.33 14.97
N VAL A 39 -10.69 -6.39 15.66
CA VAL A 39 -10.33 -6.02 17.03
C VAL A 39 -11.42 -6.52 17.97
N THR A 40 -11.02 -7.32 18.97
CA THR A 40 -11.91 -7.85 20.01
C THR A 40 -11.43 -7.37 21.36
N PHE A 41 -12.37 -6.91 22.20
CA PHE A 41 -12.12 -6.54 23.59
C PHE A 41 -12.39 -7.75 24.50
N ALA A 42 -11.61 -7.87 25.58
CA ALA A 42 -11.91 -8.83 26.64
C ALA A 42 -13.28 -8.52 27.30
N GLY A 43 -13.88 -9.52 27.94
CA GLY A 43 -15.20 -9.40 28.56
C GLY A 43 -15.23 -8.42 29.75
N ASP A 44 -16.44 -8.13 30.25
CA ASP A 44 -16.65 -7.14 31.30
C ASP A 44 -15.74 -7.38 32.53
N GLY A 45 -14.86 -6.42 32.81
CA GLY A 45 -13.96 -6.43 33.97
C GLY A 45 -12.54 -6.93 33.69
N GLU A 46 -12.22 -7.37 32.47
CA GLU A 46 -10.88 -7.74 32.06
C GLU A 46 -10.26 -6.70 31.11
N ASP A 47 -9.02 -6.31 31.38
CA ASP A 47 -8.23 -5.49 30.46
C ASP A 47 -7.63 -6.38 29.37
N GLY A 48 -7.94 -6.10 28.11
CA GLY A 48 -7.32 -6.81 27.00
C GLY A 48 -7.88 -6.42 25.63
N VAL A 49 -6.99 -6.30 24.66
CA VAL A 49 -7.34 -6.11 23.24
C VAL A 49 -6.65 -7.19 22.42
N THR A 50 -7.43 -7.93 21.66
CA THR A 50 -6.91 -8.93 20.71
C THR A 50 -7.13 -8.44 19.29
N ILE A 51 -6.04 -8.43 18.50
CA ILE A 51 -6.10 -8.17 17.06
C ILE A 51 -5.99 -9.52 16.34
N SER A 52 -6.95 -9.80 15.47
CA SER A 52 -7.03 -11.04 14.70
C SER A 52 -7.38 -10.74 13.25
N ARG A 53 -7.24 -11.74 12.37
CA ARG A 53 -7.54 -11.62 10.92
C ARG A 53 -6.91 -10.38 10.29
N LEU A 54 -5.62 -10.15 10.57
CA LEU A 54 -4.88 -9.07 9.93
C LEU A 54 -4.73 -9.40 8.44
N GLN A 55 -5.29 -8.54 7.60
CA GLN A 55 -5.14 -8.57 6.15
C GLN A 55 -4.33 -7.34 5.74
N SER A 56 -3.15 -7.55 5.18
CA SER A 56 -2.31 -6.48 4.66
C SER A 56 -2.99 -5.76 3.49
N ALA A 57 -2.63 -4.49 3.30
CA ALA A 57 -3.02 -3.75 2.10
C ALA A 57 -2.45 -4.43 0.85
N GLU A 58 -3.16 -4.34 -0.27
CA GLU A 58 -2.66 -4.82 -1.55
C GLU A 58 -1.39 -4.06 -1.96
N THR A 59 -0.44 -4.81 -2.51
CA THR A 59 0.81 -4.33 -3.07
C THR A 59 0.61 -3.75 -4.47
N SER A 60 1.56 -2.93 -4.90
CA SER A 60 1.60 -2.37 -6.26
C SER A 60 1.64 -3.47 -7.33
N ALA A 61 2.31 -4.60 -7.06
CA ALA A 61 2.31 -5.75 -7.96
C ALA A 61 0.92 -6.41 -8.07
N GLU A 62 0.21 -6.60 -6.96
CA GLU A 62 -1.12 -7.23 -6.94
C GLU A 62 -2.16 -6.39 -7.70
N ILE A 63 -2.17 -5.07 -7.49
CA ILE A 63 -3.09 -4.19 -8.23
C ILE A 63 -2.77 -4.14 -9.73
N LEU A 64 -1.49 -4.15 -10.11
CA LEU A 64 -1.08 -4.21 -11.52
C LEU A 64 -1.53 -5.53 -12.18
N GLN A 65 -1.40 -6.66 -11.49
CA GLN A 65 -1.92 -7.95 -11.97
C GLN A 65 -3.43 -7.93 -12.13
N ARG A 66 -4.16 -7.33 -11.19
CA ARG A 66 -5.61 -7.16 -11.29
C ARG A 66 -5.99 -6.28 -12.48
N ALA A 67 -5.20 -5.26 -12.78
CA ALA A 67 -5.33 -4.43 -13.98
C ALA A 67 -4.84 -5.12 -15.27
N ARG A 68 -4.53 -6.43 -15.23
CA ARG A 68 -4.07 -7.26 -16.37
C ARG A 68 -2.69 -6.88 -16.90
N TYR A 69 -1.85 -6.25 -16.09
CA TYR A 69 -0.43 -6.10 -16.38
C TYR A 69 0.37 -7.26 -15.79
N ALA A 70 1.58 -7.47 -16.33
CA ALA A 70 2.56 -8.41 -15.80
C ALA A 70 3.70 -7.63 -15.12
N PRO A 71 3.71 -7.46 -13.79
CA PRO A 71 4.72 -6.67 -13.09
C PRO A 71 6.16 -7.13 -13.37
N GLY A 72 6.36 -8.44 -13.57
CA GLY A 72 7.67 -9.00 -13.96
C GLY A 72 8.15 -8.47 -15.31
N GLU A 73 7.28 -8.50 -16.33
CA GLU A 73 7.61 -7.97 -17.67
C GLU A 73 7.85 -6.45 -17.63
N MET A 74 7.05 -5.71 -16.85
CA MET A 74 7.26 -4.26 -16.66
C MET A 74 8.62 -3.97 -16.03
N ARG A 75 9.00 -4.74 -15.00
CA ARG A 75 10.29 -4.64 -14.32
C ARG A 75 11.46 -4.97 -15.25
N GLU A 76 11.30 -5.98 -16.10
CA GLU A 76 12.27 -6.30 -17.16
C GLU A 76 12.41 -5.17 -18.19
N GLY A 77 11.29 -4.56 -18.60
CA GLY A 77 11.27 -3.40 -19.47
C GLY A 77 12.06 -2.22 -18.89
N VAL A 78 11.83 -1.90 -17.61
CA VAL A 78 12.60 -0.87 -16.88
C VAL A 78 14.08 -1.23 -16.82
N ALA A 79 14.41 -2.50 -16.57
CA ALA A 79 15.80 -2.96 -16.55
C ALA A 79 16.50 -2.84 -17.91
N SER A 80 15.80 -3.14 -19.00
CA SER A 80 16.31 -2.95 -20.35
C SER A 80 16.58 -1.47 -20.63
N ALA A 81 15.59 -0.61 -20.37
CA ALA A 81 15.72 0.83 -20.58
C ALA A 81 16.86 1.45 -19.73
N ALA A 82 16.98 1.04 -18.47
CA ALA A 82 18.02 1.54 -17.57
C ALA A 82 19.43 1.13 -18.02
N LYS A 83 19.62 -0.10 -18.51
CA LYS A 83 20.90 -0.55 -19.08
C LYS A 83 21.28 0.28 -20.32
N THR A 84 20.32 0.55 -21.20
CA THR A 84 20.56 1.38 -22.38
C THR A 84 20.95 2.81 -21.98
N ALA A 85 20.26 3.41 -21.01
CA ALA A 85 20.56 4.77 -20.54
C ALA A 85 21.94 4.88 -19.85
N CYS A 86 22.37 3.85 -19.13
CA CYS A 86 23.66 3.84 -18.43
C CYS A 86 24.87 3.55 -19.35
N GLY A 87 24.65 3.09 -20.58
CA GLY A 87 25.71 2.71 -21.51
C GLY A 87 26.50 1.47 -21.07
N VAL A 88 27.61 1.17 -21.76
CA VAL A 88 28.45 0.01 -21.48
C VAL A 88 29.19 0.20 -20.15
N GLY A 89 28.90 -0.67 -19.17
CA GLY A 89 29.55 -0.69 -17.85
C GLY A 89 28.80 0.03 -16.74
N GLY A 90 27.73 0.77 -17.05
CA GLY A 90 26.90 1.41 -16.04
C GLY A 90 25.98 0.42 -15.32
N LYS A 91 25.84 0.57 -14.00
CA LYS A 91 25.08 -0.34 -13.14
C LYS A 91 23.80 0.34 -12.64
N PRO A 92 22.61 0.05 -13.22
CA PRO A 92 21.34 0.62 -12.77
C PRO A 92 20.82 -0.02 -11.47
N SER A 93 21.69 -0.62 -10.65
CA SER A 93 21.31 -1.45 -9.50
C SER A 93 20.43 -0.70 -8.51
N ARG A 94 20.73 0.59 -8.24
CA ARG A 94 19.93 1.38 -7.31
C ARG A 94 18.49 1.59 -7.79
N LEU A 95 18.30 1.88 -9.07
CA LEU A 95 16.97 2.04 -9.68
C LEU A 95 16.20 0.72 -9.64
N LEU A 96 16.86 -0.38 -10.00
CA LEU A 96 16.21 -1.70 -10.02
C LEU A 96 15.82 -2.18 -8.64
N SER A 97 16.67 -1.98 -7.64
CA SER A 97 16.31 -2.27 -6.25
C SER A 97 15.12 -1.43 -5.78
N LEU A 98 15.04 -0.16 -6.19
CA LEU A 98 13.90 0.69 -5.86
C LEU A 98 12.61 0.20 -6.53
N VAL A 99 12.67 -0.19 -7.80
CA VAL A 99 11.50 -0.75 -8.51
C VAL A 99 11.05 -2.05 -7.85
N ASP A 100 11.99 -2.94 -7.53
CA ASP A 100 11.69 -4.21 -6.86
C ASP A 100 11.04 -3.95 -5.49
N GLU A 101 11.55 -2.99 -4.71
CA GLU A 101 10.96 -2.56 -3.44
C GLU A 101 9.54 -1.99 -3.62
N LEU A 102 9.35 -1.06 -4.54
CA LEU A 102 8.06 -0.39 -4.77
C LEU A 102 6.98 -1.38 -5.22
N LEU A 103 7.34 -2.39 -6.01
CA LEU A 103 6.40 -3.44 -6.43
C LEU A 103 5.87 -4.26 -5.24
N THR A 104 6.66 -4.41 -4.17
CA THR A 104 6.28 -5.11 -2.92
C THR A 104 5.55 -4.23 -1.91
N GLN A 105 5.55 -2.91 -2.09
CA GLN A 105 4.88 -1.97 -1.19
C GLN A 105 3.47 -1.65 -1.69
N SER A 106 2.61 -1.21 -0.76
CA SER A 106 1.29 -0.73 -1.13
C SER A 106 1.36 0.59 -1.90
N GLY A 107 0.39 0.85 -2.76
CA GLY A 107 0.29 2.10 -3.53
C GLY A 107 -0.08 3.33 -2.68
N TYR A 108 -0.47 3.15 -1.41
CA TYR A 108 -0.74 4.26 -0.50
C TYR A 108 0.53 5.04 -0.16
N LEU A 109 0.39 6.36 0.03
CA LEU A 109 1.53 7.24 0.27
C LEU A 109 2.10 7.10 1.68
N ASN A 110 3.43 7.15 1.77
CA ASN A 110 4.13 7.30 3.05
C ASN A 110 4.11 8.76 3.50
N SER A 111 3.98 8.98 4.80
CA SER A 111 4.10 10.32 5.38
C SER A 111 5.45 10.92 5.05
N THR A 112 5.46 12.11 4.48
CA THR A 112 6.68 12.90 4.31
C THR A 112 7.00 13.53 5.66
N THR A 113 8.12 13.16 6.27
CA THR A 113 8.67 13.81 7.47
C THR A 113 9.15 15.22 7.17
#